data_AF-A0A9E2YHD5-F1
#
_entry.id   AF-A0A9E2YHD5-F1
#
_cell.length_a   1.000
_cell.length_b   1.000
_cell.length_c   1.000
_cell.angle_alpha   90.00
_cell.angle_beta   90.00
_cell.angle_gamma   90.00
#
_symmetry.space_group_name_H-M   'P 1'
#
loop_
_entity.id
_entity.type
_entity.pdbx_description
1 polymer ?
#
loop_
_entity_poly.entity_id
_entity_poly.type
_entity_poly.pdbx_seq_one_letter_code
_entity_poly.pdbx_strand_id
1 'polypeptide(L)'
;LSACTQAVMCAEVGHLELAHDYAYEAALIDLRDLHSNTRDGLHMASLAGAWMALVNGFGGLRDDEGILALDPQLPDGITRLRFRLRWRDFRVTVDANHSDVTYTLRDGPGGELTIRHAGEEIVLSTEKPTTIEVRRRKPLLPAPPQPPGREPLHRRTLARDVAAYGAAQ
;
A
#
# COMPACT_ATOMS: atom_id res chain seq x y z
N LEU A 1 -3.80 12.22 -9.29
CA LEU A 1 -5.00 11.77 -8.54
C LEU A 1 -5.58 10.45 -9.04
N SER A 2 -5.58 10.11 -10.34
CA SER A 2 -6.12 8.83 -10.82
C SER A 2 -5.33 7.61 -10.30
N ALA A 3 -4.00 7.64 -10.43
CA ALA A 3 -3.14 6.50 -10.14
C ALA A 3 -3.28 5.97 -8.72
N CYS A 4 -3.32 6.82 -7.69
CA CYS A 4 -3.45 6.35 -6.30
C CYS A 4 -4.76 5.60 -6.04
N THR A 5 -5.89 6.06 -6.60
CA THR A 5 -7.18 5.38 -6.47
C THR A 5 -7.17 4.05 -7.21
N GLN A 6 -6.60 4.03 -8.41
CA GLN A 6 -6.43 2.79 -9.18
C GLN A 6 -5.52 1.80 -8.47
N ALA A 7 -4.45 2.26 -7.81
CA ALA A 7 -3.57 1.42 -7.00
C ALA A 7 -4.33 0.75 -5.85
N VAL A 8 -5.11 1.52 -5.08
CA VAL A 8 -5.93 1.00 -3.98
C VAL A 8 -6.93 -0.05 -4.48
N MET A 9 -7.64 0.25 -5.57
CA MET A 9 -8.63 -0.68 -6.13
C MET A 9 -7.98 -1.94 -6.70
N CYS A 10 -6.85 -1.82 -7.41
CA CYS A 10 -6.14 -2.98 -7.94
C CYS A 10 -5.60 -3.88 -6.81
N ALA A 11 -5.07 -3.28 -5.73
CA ALA A 11 -4.62 -4.05 -4.57
C ALA A 11 -5.79 -4.77 -3.89
N GLU A 12 -6.92 -4.07 -3.72
CA GLU A 12 -8.16 -4.63 -3.17
C GLU A 12 -8.61 -5.86 -3.98
N VAL A 13 -8.58 -5.84 -5.32
CA VAL A 13 -9.03 -7.00 -6.11
C VAL A 13 -7.92 -8.02 -6.40
N GLY A 14 -6.74 -7.88 -5.77
CA GLY A 14 -5.61 -8.80 -5.90
C GLY A 14 -4.70 -8.60 -7.11
N HIS A 15 -4.92 -7.57 -7.93
CA HIS A 15 -4.04 -7.19 -9.03
C HIS A 15 -2.82 -6.41 -8.53
N LEU A 16 -2.03 -7.03 -7.65
CA LEU A 16 -0.96 -6.38 -6.90
C LEU A 16 0.14 -5.80 -7.80
N GLU A 17 0.47 -6.47 -8.90
CA GLU A 17 1.49 -5.99 -9.83
C GLU A 17 1.06 -4.72 -10.57
N LEU A 18 -0.22 -4.65 -10.99
CA LEU A 18 -0.79 -3.46 -11.60
C LEU A 18 -0.94 -2.33 -10.57
N ALA A 19 -1.35 -2.68 -9.34
CA ALA A 19 -1.39 -1.74 -8.22
C ALA A 19 -0.02 -1.12 -7.95
N HIS A 20 1.05 -1.90 -8.08
CA HIS A 20 2.43 -1.44 -7.90
C HIS A 20 2.85 -0.45 -8.99
N ASP A 21 2.47 -0.67 -10.25
CA ASP A 21 2.76 0.31 -11.31
C ASP A 21 2.06 1.65 -11.04
N TYR A 22 0.78 1.63 -10.64
CA TYR A 22 0.06 2.84 -10.25
C TYR A 22 0.63 3.51 -8.99
N ALA A 23 1.02 2.74 -7.98
CA ALA A 23 1.63 3.27 -6.77
C ALA A 23 2.98 3.94 -7.07
N TYR A 24 3.77 3.35 -7.98
CA TYR A 24 5.05 3.89 -8.43
C TYR A 24 4.88 5.21 -9.18
N GLU A 25 3.91 5.29 -10.09
CA GLU A 25 3.55 6.54 -10.78
C GLU A 25 3.14 7.64 -9.78
N ALA A 26 2.27 7.32 -8.82
CA ALA A 26 1.82 8.28 -7.82
C ALA A 26 2.96 8.79 -6.93
N ALA A 27 3.89 7.90 -6.57
CA ALA A 27 5.03 8.21 -5.69
C ALA A 27 6.15 9.00 -6.39
N LEU A 28 6.32 8.84 -7.70
CA LEU A 28 7.45 9.41 -8.44
C LEU A 28 7.09 10.52 -9.43
N ILE A 29 5.81 10.90 -9.51
CA ILE A 29 5.33 11.98 -10.39
C ILE A 29 6.22 13.22 -10.37
N ASP A 30 6.63 13.66 -9.18
CA ASP A 30 7.47 14.86 -9.01
C ASP A 30 8.96 14.56 -9.13
N LEU A 31 9.43 13.46 -8.53
CA LEU A 31 10.85 13.10 -8.54
C LEU A 31 11.36 12.75 -9.94
N ARG A 32 10.47 12.34 -10.84
CA ARG A 32 10.78 11.99 -12.23
C ARG A 32 10.18 12.96 -13.24
N ASP A 33 9.55 14.04 -12.78
CA ASP A 33 8.87 15.02 -13.62
C ASP A 33 7.99 14.37 -14.70
N LEU A 34 7.18 13.38 -14.30
CA LEU A 34 6.43 12.52 -15.22
C LEU A 34 5.41 13.30 -16.06
N HIS A 35 5.01 14.48 -15.59
CA HIS A 35 4.11 15.40 -16.28
C HIS A 35 4.82 16.63 -16.87
N SER A 36 6.15 16.71 -16.77
CA SER A 36 6.97 17.81 -17.30
C SER A 36 6.56 19.20 -16.78
N ASN A 37 6.12 19.26 -15.52
CA ASN A 37 5.58 20.46 -14.88
C ASN A 37 5.89 20.52 -13.37
N THR A 38 6.79 19.69 -12.83
CA THR A 38 7.17 19.75 -11.40
C THR A 38 7.78 21.10 -11.03
N ARG A 39 8.36 21.82 -11.99
CA ARG A 39 8.83 23.20 -11.80
C ARG A 39 7.73 24.16 -11.36
N ASP A 40 6.47 23.87 -11.71
CA ASP A 40 5.32 24.70 -11.37
C ASP A 40 4.79 24.42 -9.95
N GLY A 41 5.30 23.38 -9.29
CA GLY A 41 4.98 23.00 -7.92
C GLY A 41 4.88 21.49 -7.71
N LEU A 42 4.88 21.07 -6.45
CA LEU A 42 4.71 19.66 -6.09
C LEU A 42 3.24 19.24 -6.19
N HIS A 43 3.01 18.02 -6.67
CA HIS A 43 1.68 17.42 -6.71
C HIS A 43 1.32 16.86 -5.32
N MET A 44 1.01 17.75 -4.37
CA MET A 44 0.71 17.39 -2.97
C MET A 44 -0.36 16.30 -2.83
N ALA A 45 -1.39 16.35 -3.67
CA ALA A 45 -2.44 15.33 -3.69
C ALA A 45 -1.91 13.94 -4.16
N SER A 46 -0.91 13.91 -5.03
CA SER A 46 -0.25 12.67 -5.44
C SER A 46 0.65 12.11 -4.33
N LEU A 47 1.37 12.98 -3.62
CA LEU A 47 2.18 12.57 -2.46
C LEU A 47 1.31 11.95 -1.36
N ALA A 48 0.17 12.57 -1.04
CA ALA A 48 -0.82 11.97 -0.15
C ALA A 48 -1.37 10.65 -0.73
N GLY A 49 -1.62 10.60 -2.04
CA GLY A 49 -2.06 9.41 -2.75
C GLY A 49 -1.06 8.24 -2.69
N ALA A 50 0.25 8.52 -2.68
CA ALA A 50 1.28 7.48 -2.53
C ALA A 50 1.20 6.82 -1.15
N TRP A 51 0.97 7.60 -0.09
CA TRP A 51 0.73 7.04 1.25
C TRP A 51 -0.54 6.18 1.27
N MET A 52 -1.64 6.64 0.66
CA MET A 52 -2.88 5.87 0.55
C MET A 52 -2.69 4.55 -0.22
N ALA A 53 -1.93 4.56 -1.33
CA ALA A 53 -1.63 3.35 -2.09
C ALA A 53 -0.87 2.32 -1.25
N LEU A 54 0.07 2.76 -0.41
CA LEU A 54 0.79 1.88 0.50
C LEU A 54 -0.12 1.37 1.63
N VAL A 55 -0.86 2.25 2.30
CA VAL A 55 -1.58 1.91 3.54
C VAL A 55 -2.98 1.36 3.27
N ASN A 56 -3.80 2.03 2.47
CA ASN A 56 -5.13 1.55 2.09
C ASN A 56 -5.07 0.52 0.97
N GLY A 57 -4.08 0.59 0.08
CA GLY A 57 -3.88 -0.42 -0.96
C GLY A 57 -3.21 -1.67 -0.40
N PHE A 58 -1.87 -1.66 -0.31
CA PHE A 58 -1.10 -2.84 0.10
C PHE A 58 -1.25 -3.21 1.58
N GLY A 59 -1.49 -2.24 2.47
CA GLY A 59 -1.78 -2.51 3.88
C GLY A 59 -3.21 -2.97 4.13
N GLY A 60 -4.09 -2.87 3.13
CA GLY A 60 -5.50 -3.27 3.23
C GLY A 60 -6.29 -2.51 4.30
N LEU A 61 -5.87 -1.29 4.69
CA LEU A 61 -6.52 -0.52 5.75
C LEU A 61 -7.94 -0.08 5.35
N ARG A 62 -8.94 -0.51 6.11
CA ARG A 62 -10.34 -0.05 6.05
C ARG A 62 -10.85 0.27 7.46
N ASP A 63 -11.90 1.08 7.54
CA ASP A 63 -12.53 1.53 8.78
C ASP A 63 -14.07 1.42 8.73
N ASP A 64 -14.57 0.52 7.89
CA ASP A 64 -15.99 0.22 7.75
C ASP A 64 -16.59 -0.28 9.07
N GLU A 65 -17.87 0.03 9.29
CA GLU A 65 -18.64 -0.40 10.47
C GLU A 65 -18.04 0.02 11.83
N GLY A 66 -17.11 0.99 11.82
CA GLY A 66 -16.45 1.47 13.02
C GLY A 66 -15.42 0.49 13.61
N ILE A 67 -15.01 -0.52 12.84
CA ILE A 67 -13.98 -1.51 13.19
C ILE A 67 -12.75 -1.26 12.30
N LEU A 68 -11.56 -1.29 12.91
CA LEU A 68 -10.31 -1.22 12.15
C LEU A 68 -10.11 -2.54 11.41
N ALA A 69 -9.99 -2.51 10.09
CA ALA A 69 -9.78 -3.69 9.26
C ALA A 69 -8.46 -3.60 8.47
N LEU A 70 -7.73 -4.71 8.41
CA LEU A 70 -6.41 -4.83 7.79
C LEU A 70 -6.27 -6.18 7.06
N ASP A 71 -5.99 -6.14 5.77
CA ASP A 71 -5.61 -7.32 4.97
C ASP A 71 -4.39 -7.01 4.11
N PRO A 72 -3.17 -7.06 4.68
CA PRO A 72 -1.98 -6.70 3.93
C PRO A 72 -1.68 -7.68 2.78
N GLN A 73 -1.48 -7.13 1.58
CA GLN A 73 -1.15 -7.88 0.36
C GLN A 73 -0.04 -7.13 -0.38
N LEU A 74 1.12 -7.77 -0.55
CA LEU A 74 2.30 -7.12 -1.15
C LEU A 74 2.55 -7.65 -2.58
N PRO A 75 2.88 -6.76 -3.54
CA PRO A 75 3.40 -7.17 -4.84
C PRO A 75 4.79 -7.78 -4.68
N ASP A 76 5.24 -8.57 -5.65
CA ASP A 76 6.51 -9.32 -5.56
C ASP A 76 7.74 -8.38 -5.41
N GLY A 77 7.62 -7.12 -5.84
CA GLY A 77 8.68 -6.12 -5.72
C GLY A 77 8.79 -5.43 -4.36
N ILE A 78 7.87 -5.67 -3.42
CA ILE A 78 7.88 -5.09 -2.07
C ILE A 78 7.97 -6.23 -1.07
N THR A 79 9.17 -6.51 -0.57
CA THR A 79 9.41 -7.66 0.31
C THR A 79 8.83 -7.49 1.72
N ARG A 80 8.63 -6.25 2.15
CA ARG A 80 8.10 -5.90 3.47
C ARG A 80 7.48 -4.51 3.45
N LEU A 81 6.34 -4.35 4.11
CA LEU A 81 5.70 -3.07 4.37
C LEU A 81 5.48 -2.91 5.87
N ARG A 82 6.01 -1.84 6.44
CA ARG A 82 5.81 -1.49 7.84
C ARG A 82 5.30 -0.07 7.97
N PHE A 83 4.18 0.10 8.65
CA PHE A 83 3.60 1.41 8.93
C PHE A 83 3.01 1.46 10.33
N ARG A 84 2.75 2.69 10.79
CA ARG A 84 2.09 2.96 12.07
C ARG A 84 0.92 3.89 11.83
N LEU A 85 -0.17 3.62 12.52
CA LEU A 85 -1.34 4.48 12.53
C LEU A 85 -1.85 4.67 13.96
N ARG A 86 -2.62 5.74 14.15
CA ARG A 86 -3.43 5.94 15.34
C ARG A 86 -4.88 5.65 14.98
N TRP A 87 -5.47 4.67 15.64
CA TRP A 87 -6.89 4.36 15.54
C TRP A 87 -7.55 4.76 16.85
N ARG A 88 -8.29 5.88 16.84
CA ARG A 88 -8.83 6.50 18.07
C ARG A 88 -7.72 6.75 19.09
N ASP A 89 -7.74 6.08 20.23
CA ASP A 89 -6.74 6.19 21.30
C ASP A 89 -5.65 5.12 21.28
N PHE A 90 -5.64 4.28 20.24
CA PHE A 90 -4.71 3.17 20.08
C PHE A 90 -3.65 3.49 19.05
N ARG A 91 -2.37 3.21 19.35
CA ARG A 91 -1.29 3.23 18.34
C ARG A 91 -0.95 1.81 17.91
N VAL A 92 -1.24 1.51 16.65
CA VAL A 92 -1.01 0.20 16.03
C VAL A 92 0.14 0.30 15.05
N THR A 93 1.11 -0.60 15.17
CA THR A 93 2.13 -0.83 14.13
C THR A 93 1.78 -2.10 13.37
N VAL A 94 1.74 -2.00 12.05
CA VAL A 94 1.53 -3.13 11.12
C VAL A 94 2.87 -3.40 10.46
N ASP A 95 3.26 -4.67 10.42
CA ASP A 95 4.53 -5.13 9.86
C ASP A 95 4.28 -6.41 9.05
N ALA A 96 4.19 -6.28 7.73
CA ALA A 96 3.81 -7.36 6.84
C ALA A 96 4.94 -7.72 5.88
N ASN A 97 5.11 -9.01 5.64
CA ASN A 97 5.89 -9.58 4.54
C ASN A 97 5.00 -10.55 3.74
N HIS A 98 5.57 -11.36 2.84
CA HIS A 98 4.79 -12.30 2.03
C HIS A 98 4.27 -13.54 2.79
N SER A 99 4.78 -13.80 3.98
CA SER A 99 4.48 -14.99 4.81
C SER A 99 3.61 -14.63 6.00
N ASP A 100 3.91 -13.52 6.68
CA ASP A 100 3.24 -13.14 7.92
C ASP A 100 2.99 -11.63 8.03
N VAL A 101 1.99 -11.29 8.84
CA VAL A 101 1.73 -9.96 9.34
C VAL A 101 1.84 -9.97 10.86
N THR A 102 2.59 -9.02 11.40
CA THR A 102 2.71 -8.79 12.84
C THR A 102 2.10 -7.45 13.21
N TYR A 103 1.12 -7.49 14.11
CA TYR A 103 0.50 -6.33 14.73
C TYR A 103 1.12 -6.07 16.10
N THR A 104 1.56 -4.84 16.35
CA THR A 104 1.98 -4.39 17.69
C THR A 104 1.07 -3.28 18.16
N LEU A 105 0.30 -3.54 19.21
CA LEU A 105 -0.43 -2.53 19.94
C LEU A 105 0.50 -1.87 20.97
N ARG A 106 0.69 -0.55 20.89
CA ARG A 106 1.64 0.16 21.77
C ARG A 106 0.99 0.68 23.04
N ASP A 107 -0.24 1.17 22.92
CA ASP A 107 -1.02 1.75 24.00
C ASP A 107 -2.49 1.83 23.62
N GLY A 108 -3.31 2.19 24.60
CA GLY A 108 -4.71 2.51 24.47
C GLY A 108 -5.54 2.02 25.66
N PRO A 109 -6.82 2.40 25.75
CA PRO A 109 -7.71 2.00 26.83
C PRO A 109 -7.77 0.47 27.00
N GLY A 110 -7.62 -0.01 28.23
CA GLY A 110 -7.72 -1.44 28.55
C GLY A 110 -6.59 -2.32 28.02
N GLY A 111 -5.62 -1.79 27.26
CA GLY A 111 -4.51 -2.56 26.71
C GLY A 111 -4.90 -3.56 25.62
N GLU A 112 -6.15 -3.53 25.15
CA GLU A 112 -6.69 -4.45 24.15
C GLU A 112 -7.44 -3.69 23.04
N LEU A 113 -7.33 -4.19 21.82
CA LEU A 113 -8.05 -3.65 20.66
C LEU A 113 -8.52 -4.80 19.76
N THR A 114 -9.82 -4.89 19.52
CA THR A 114 -10.38 -5.76 18.49
C THR A 114 -10.22 -5.13 17.11
N ILE A 115 -9.66 -5.89 16.17
CA ILE A 115 -9.55 -5.52 14.75
C ILE A 115 -10.04 -6.66 13.87
N ARG A 116 -10.31 -6.38 12.60
CA ARG A 116 -10.61 -7.38 11.58
C ARG A 116 -9.37 -7.64 10.74
N HIS A 117 -8.87 -8.87 10.71
CA HIS A 117 -7.81 -9.30 9.83
C HIS A 117 -8.35 -10.24 8.75
N ALA A 118 -8.25 -9.84 7.47
CA ALA A 118 -8.73 -10.63 6.34
C ALA A 118 -10.19 -11.15 6.49
N GLY A 119 -11.05 -10.36 7.13
CA GLY A 119 -12.45 -10.70 7.41
C GLY A 119 -12.72 -11.28 8.80
N GLU A 120 -11.69 -11.76 9.51
CA GLU A 120 -11.83 -12.43 10.80
C GLU A 120 -11.49 -11.49 11.96
N GLU A 121 -12.25 -11.55 13.05
CA GLU A 121 -11.97 -10.75 14.25
C GLU A 121 -10.80 -11.33 15.04
N ILE A 122 -9.89 -10.44 15.47
CA ILE A 122 -8.77 -10.77 16.35
C ILE A 122 -8.62 -9.70 17.43
N VAL A 123 -8.05 -10.09 18.56
CA VAL A 123 -7.71 -9.17 19.65
C VAL A 123 -6.20 -8.91 19.66
N LEU A 124 -5.84 -7.64 19.60
CA LEU A 124 -4.48 -7.18 19.83
C LEU A 124 -4.32 -6.81 21.30
N SER A 125 -3.15 -7.11 21.88
CA SER A 125 -2.81 -6.75 23.26
C SER A 125 -1.53 -5.92 23.33
N THR A 126 -1.43 -5.03 24.31
CA THR A 126 -0.18 -4.30 24.61
C THR A 126 0.90 -5.18 25.22
N GLU A 127 0.56 -6.39 25.71
CA GLU A 127 1.52 -7.28 26.36
C GLU A 127 2.51 -7.90 25.37
N LYS A 128 2.03 -8.30 24.19
CA LYS A 128 2.86 -8.92 23.15
C LYS A 128 2.28 -8.69 21.74
N PRO A 129 3.13 -8.68 20.71
CA PRO A 129 2.66 -8.64 19.32
C PRO A 129 1.80 -9.87 18.95
N THR A 130 0.87 -9.67 18.03
CA THR A 130 0.07 -10.74 17.41
C THR A 130 0.56 -10.95 15.99
N THR A 131 0.99 -12.17 15.66
CA THR A 131 1.46 -12.54 14.32
C THR A 131 0.50 -13.54 13.67
N ILE A 132 0.15 -13.30 12.41
CA ILE A 132 -0.79 -14.11 11.63
C ILE A 132 -0.18 -14.38 10.25
N GLU A 133 -0.41 -15.57 9.70
CA GLU A 133 0.00 -15.93 8.34
C GLU A 133 -0.80 -15.14 7.29
N VAL A 134 -0.11 -14.64 6.27
CA VAL A 134 -0.75 -13.91 5.16
C VAL A 134 -1.48 -14.88 4.25
N ARG A 135 -2.80 -14.74 4.16
CA ARG A 135 -3.60 -15.42 3.15
C ARG A 135 -3.52 -14.66 1.83
N ARG A 136 -2.72 -15.16 0.86
CA ARG A 136 -2.56 -14.49 -0.43
C ARG A 136 -3.89 -14.35 -1.18
N ARG A 137 -4.27 -13.12 -1.50
CA ARG A 137 -5.44 -12.80 -2.32
C ARG A 137 -5.19 -13.20 -3.77
N LYS A 138 -6.14 -13.93 -4.37
CA LYS A 138 -6.12 -14.28 -5.79
C LYS A 138 -7.18 -13.45 -6.52
N PRO A 139 -6.83 -12.76 -7.62
CA PRO A 139 -7.82 -12.11 -8.47
C PRO A 139 -8.87 -13.11 -8.96
N LEU A 140 -10.12 -12.67 -8.99
CA LEU A 140 -11.22 -13.46 -9.55
C LEU A 140 -11.26 -13.43 -11.07
N LEU A 141 -10.75 -12.34 -11.67
CA LEU A 141 -10.75 -12.09 -13.10
C LEU A 141 -9.32 -11.79 -13.58
N PRO A 142 -9.03 -11.86 -14.89
CA PRO A 142 -7.79 -11.34 -15.45
C PRO A 142 -7.61 -9.85 -15.18
N ALA A 143 -6.36 -9.37 -15.24
CA ALA A 143 -6.05 -7.95 -15.08
C ALA A 143 -6.84 -7.10 -16.09
N PRO A 144 -7.47 -6.00 -15.65
CA PRO A 144 -8.27 -5.18 -16.54
C PRO A 144 -7.37 -4.50 -17.58
N PRO A 145 -7.71 -4.57 -18.88
CA PRO A 145 -6.97 -3.84 -19.91
C PRO A 145 -7.17 -2.34 -19.71
N GLN A 146 -6.14 -1.55 -19.98
CA GLN A 146 -6.26 -0.09 -20.00
C GLN A 146 -6.57 0.39 -21.42
N PRO A 147 -7.29 1.52 -21.57
CA PRO A 147 -7.39 2.17 -22.87
C PRO A 147 -5.99 2.48 -23.44
N PRO A 148 -5.81 2.43 -24.76
CA PRO A 148 -4.51 2.72 -25.36
C PRO A 148 -3.95 4.07 -24.92
N GLY A 149 -2.70 4.07 -24.41
CA GLY A 149 -2.02 5.28 -23.93
C GLY A 149 -2.44 5.71 -22.52
N ARG A 150 -3.23 4.90 -21.81
CA ARG A 150 -3.64 5.11 -20.41
C ARG A 150 -3.13 4.03 -19.48
N GLU A 151 -2.25 3.17 -19.97
CA GLU A 151 -1.48 2.24 -19.16
C GLU A 151 -0.62 3.01 -18.15
N PRO A 152 -0.53 2.56 -16.89
CA PRO A 152 0.43 3.14 -15.97
C PRO A 152 1.85 2.91 -16.49
N LEU A 153 2.75 3.83 -16.12
CA LEU A 153 4.15 3.66 -16.47
C LEU A 153 4.71 2.41 -15.78
N HIS A 154 5.17 1.46 -16.59
CA HIS A 154 5.66 0.20 -16.08
C HIS A 154 6.96 0.42 -15.29
N ARG A 155 6.95 0.14 -13.98
CA ARG A 155 8.07 0.45 -13.07
C ARG A 155 9.41 -0.15 -13.52
N ARG A 156 9.37 -1.34 -14.15
CA ARG A 156 10.58 -2.02 -14.69
C ARG A 156 11.22 -1.29 -15.87
N THR A 157 10.43 -0.57 -16.66
CA THR A 157 10.95 0.23 -17.78
C THR A 157 11.69 1.44 -17.21
N LEU A 158 11.08 2.15 -16.25
CA LEU A 158 11.66 3.33 -15.62
C LEU A 158 12.88 3.03 -14.75
N ALA A 159 12.97 1.85 -14.12
CA ALA A 159 14.15 1.46 -13.35
C ALA A 159 15.42 1.31 -14.21
N ARG A 160 15.28 0.97 -15.50
CA ARG A 160 16.40 0.84 -16.44
C ARG A 160 16.99 2.20 -16.81
N ASP A 161 16.16 3.23 -16.92
CA ASP A 161 16.60 4.59 -17.24
C ASP A 161 17.49 5.18 -16.12
N VAL A 162 17.27 4.76 -14.87
CA VAL A 162 18.11 5.14 -13.72
C VAL A 162 19.51 4.52 -13.80
N ALA A 163 19.60 3.24 -14.16
CA ALA A 163 20.87 2.56 -14.31
C ALA A 163 21.70 3.16 -15.47
N ALA A 164 21.03 3.58 -16.55
CA ALA A 164 21.67 4.27 -17.67
C ALA A 164 22.21 5.65 -17.28
N TYR A 165 21.47 6.42 -16.46
CA TYR A 165 21.91 7.74 -16.00
C TYR A 165 23.05 7.67 -14.96
N GLY A 166 23.06 6.63 -14.12
CA GLY A 166 24.13 6.39 -13.13
C GLY A 166 25.43 5.84 -13.71
N ALA A 167 25.41 5.30 -14.94
CA ALA A 167 26.60 4.83 -15.65
C ALA A 167 27.24 5.93 -16.53
N ALA A 168 26.62 7.11 -16.61
CA ALA A 168 27.06 8.25 -17.41
C ALA A 168 27.66 9.40 -16.56
N GLN A 169 27.93 9.15 -15.28
CA GLN A 169 28.71 10.02 -14.39
C GLN A 169 29.97 9.29 -13.93
#